data_AF-A0A2S6UU88-F1
#
_entry.id   AF-A0A2S6UU88-F1
#
_cell.length_a   1.000
_cell.length_b   1.000
_cell.length_c   1.000
_cell.angle_alpha   90.00
_cell.angle_beta   90.00
_cell.angle_gamma   90.00
#
_symmetry.space_group_name_H-M   'P 1'
#
loop_
_entity.id
_entity.type
_entity.pdbx_description
1 polymer ?
#
loop_
_entity_poly.entity_id
_entity_poly.type
_entity_poly.pdbx_seq_one_letter_code
_entity_poly.pdbx_strand_id
1 'polypeptide(L)'
;MSEALEETSTISKRYAEALFELAAERGAVDRVGEDLEHITKMLHESVELSHMINSPIISKEDQINTMSELTERTGMDVLSRNFV
;
A
#
# COMPACT_ATOMS: atom_id res chain seq x y z
N MET A 1 0.79 10.76 -22.74
CA MET A 1 0.52 9.48 -22.03
C MET A 1 1.78 8.84 -21.46
N SER A 2 2.94 8.91 -22.14
CA SER A 2 4.23 8.40 -21.60
C SER A 2 4.74 9.17 -20.37
N GLU A 3 4.58 10.50 -20.36
CA GLU A 3 5.13 11.40 -19.32
C GLU A 3 4.48 11.22 -17.93
N ALA A 4 3.14 11.04 -17.88
CA ALA A 4 2.41 10.83 -16.62
C ALA A 4 2.72 9.47 -15.94
N LEU A 5 3.07 8.45 -16.73
CA LEU A 5 3.53 7.16 -16.21
C LEU A 5 4.94 7.27 -15.62
N GLU A 6 5.79 8.11 -16.22
CA GLU A 6 7.16 8.40 -15.77
C GLU A 6 7.17 9.17 -14.44
N GLU A 7 6.26 10.14 -14.27
CA GLU A 7 6.07 10.87 -13.00
C GLU A 7 5.58 9.95 -11.88
N THR A 8 4.56 9.12 -12.15
CA THR A 8 4.03 8.15 -11.18
C THR A 8 5.15 7.21 -10.70
N SER A 9 5.95 6.68 -11.64
CA SER A 9 7.09 5.81 -11.33
C SER A 9 8.15 6.51 -10.46
N THR A 10 8.39 7.80 -10.68
CA THR A 10 9.38 8.56 -9.90
C THR A 10 8.93 8.75 -8.46
N ILE A 11 7.65 9.08 -8.25
CA ILE A 11 7.06 9.24 -6.91
C ILE A 11 7.05 7.90 -6.16
N SER A 12 6.59 6.83 -6.82
CA SER A 12 6.57 5.49 -6.23
C SER A 12 7.96 5.05 -5.79
N LYS A 13 8.99 5.29 -6.61
CA LYS A 13 10.37 4.94 -6.26
C LYS A 13 10.87 5.66 -5.00
N ARG A 14 10.58 6.95 -4.86
CA ARG A 14 10.98 7.72 -3.67
C ARG A 14 10.31 7.22 -2.39
N TYR A 15 9.02 6.88 -2.46
CA TYR A 15 8.31 6.33 -1.31
C TYR A 15 8.76 4.91 -0.97
N ALA A 16 9.07 4.08 -1.97
CA ALA A 16 9.62 2.75 -1.77
C ALA A 16 11.02 2.81 -1.11
N GLU A 17 11.88 3.72 -1.56
CA GLU A 17 13.20 3.96 -0.95
C GLU A 17 13.05 4.40 0.52
N ALA A 18 12.19 5.38 0.80
CA ALA A 18 11.96 5.86 2.16
C ALA A 18 11.38 4.78 3.11
N LEU A 19 10.45 3.97 2.61
CA LEU A 19 9.89 2.86 3.37
C LEU A 19 10.95 1.79 3.64
N PHE A 20 11.76 1.45 2.63
CA PHE A 20 12.85 0.48 2.77
C PHE A 20 13.89 0.94 3.80
N GLU A 21 14.33 2.20 3.73
CA GLU A 21 15.27 2.78 4.69
C GLU A 21 14.70 2.71 6.12
N LEU A 22 13.45 3.14 6.32
CA LEU A 22 12.79 3.09 7.63
C LEU A 22 12.62 1.64 8.14
N ALA A 23 12.27 0.70 7.25
CA ALA A 23 12.16 -0.71 7.61
C ALA A 23 13.53 -1.32 7.95
N ALA A 24 14.60 -0.93 7.24
CA ALA A 24 15.97 -1.35 7.51
C ALA A 24 16.45 -0.85 8.87
N GLU A 25 16.22 0.42 9.19
CA GLU A 25 16.54 1.00 10.51
C GLU A 25 15.85 0.26 11.66
N ARG A 26 14.64 -0.25 11.44
CA ARG A 26 13.86 -0.98 12.44
C ARG A 26 14.04 -2.51 12.40
N GLY A 27 14.86 -3.03 11.48
CA GLY A 27 15.03 -4.48 11.30
C GLY A 27 13.75 -5.21 10.85
N ALA A 28 12.87 -4.51 10.14
CA ALA A 28 11.54 -4.98 9.73
C ALA A 28 11.40 -5.21 8.22
N VAL A 29 12.50 -5.21 7.46
CA VAL A 29 12.50 -5.31 5.99
C VAL A 29 11.74 -6.54 5.50
N ASP A 30 12.03 -7.72 6.03
CA ASP A 30 11.38 -8.96 5.62
C ASP A 30 9.87 -8.90 5.90
N ARG A 31 9.50 -8.41 7.09
CA ARG A 31 8.09 -8.28 7.49
C ARG A 31 7.32 -7.31 6.59
N VAL A 32 7.89 -6.14 6.31
CA VAL A 32 7.28 -5.15 5.42
C VAL A 32 7.17 -5.71 3.99
N GLY A 33 8.17 -6.46 3.52
CA GLY A 33 8.12 -7.13 2.22
C GLY A 33 6.96 -8.13 2.12
N GLU A 34 6.81 -9.00 3.12
CA GLU A 34 5.69 -9.95 3.21
C GLU A 34 4.33 -9.26 3.23
N ASP A 35 4.19 -8.18 4.02
CA ASP A 35 2.94 -7.43 4.12
C ASP A 35 2.56 -6.78 2.78
N LEU A 36 3.51 -6.18 2.07
CA LEU A 36 3.27 -5.58 0.75
C LEU A 36 2.92 -6.62 -0.32
N GLU A 37 3.52 -7.81 -0.26
CA GLU A 37 3.16 -8.94 -1.13
C GLU A 37 1.72 -9.40 -0.86
N HIS A 38 1.34 -9.50 0.42
CA HIS A 38 -0.04 -9.79 0.81
C HIS A 38 -1.04 -8.72 0.35
N ILE A 39 -0.72 -7.43 0.48
CA ILE A 39 -1.56 -6.33 -0.04
C ILE A 39 -1.75 -6.48 -1.55
N THR A 40 -0.65 -6.68 -2.28
CA THR A 40 -0.68 -6.86 -3.75
C THR A 40 -1.55 -8.05 -4.14
N LYS A 41 -1.43 -9.16 -3.41
CA LYS A 41 -2.26 -10.35 -3.62
C LYS A 41 -3.74 -10.06 -3.38
N MET A 42 -4.11 -9.40 -2.28
CA MET A 42 -5.51 -9.03 -2.01
C MET A 42 -6.10 -8.14 -3.11
N LEU A 43 -5.31 -7.20 -3.64
CA LEU A 43 -5.72 -6.32 -4.75
C LEU A 43 -5.90 -7.08 -6.07
N HIS A 44 -5.10 -8.12 -6.32
CA HIS A 44 -5.23 -8.95 -7.51
C HIS A 44 -6.37 -9.98 -7.40
N GLU A 45 -6.62 -10.52 -6.21
CA GLU A 45 -7.63 -11.56 -5.99
C GLU A 45 -9.03 -11.00 -5.77
N SER A 46 -9.17 -9.75 -5.31
CA SER A 46 -10.45 -9.06 -5.15
C SER A 46 -10.63 -7.91 -6.12
N VAL A 47 -11.48 -8.13 -7.12
CA VAL A 47 -11.91 -7.09 -8.07
C VAL A 47 -12.64 -5.96 -7.34
N GLU A 48 -13.43 -6.29 -6.33
CA GLU A 48 -14.19 -5.33 -5.51
C GLU A 48 -13.25 -4.40 -4.74
N LEU A 49 -12.19 -4.94 -4.12
CA LEU A 49 -11.20 -4.15 -3.41
C LEU A 49 -10.46 -3.23 -4.38
N SER A 50 -10.02 -3.76 -5.52
CA SER A 50 -9.37 -2.98 -6.58
C SER A 50 -10.27 -1.86 -7.12
N HIS A 51 -11.57 -2.14 -7.32
CA HIS A 51 -12.54 -1.12 -7.72
C HIS A 51 -12.76 -0.08 -6.62
N MET A 52 -12.80 -0.49 -5.35
CA MET A 52 -13.02 0.40 -4.22
C MET A 52 -11.90 1.45 -4.13
N ILE A 53 -10.64 1.03 -4.21
CA ILE A 53 -9.48 1.92 -4.09
C ILE A 53 -9.33 2.88 -5.28
N ASN A 54 -9.79 2.48 -6.46
CA ASN A 54 -9.73 3.28 -7.69
C ASN A 54 -11.01 4.10 -7.94
N SER A 55 -12.04 3.91 -7.12
CA SER A 55 -13.34 4.57 -7.31
C SER A 55 -13.24 6.07 -7.02
N PRO A 56 -13.67 6.93 -7.96
CA PRO A 56 -13.82 8.36 -7.70
C PRO A 56 -15.10 8.71 -6.91
N ILE A 57 -15.99 7.74 -6.71
CA ILE A 57 -17.29 7.93 -6.04
C ILE A 57 -17.18 7.66 -4.54
N ILE A 58 -16.31 6.73 -4.15
CA ILE A 58 -16.08 6.39 -2.74
C ILE A 58 -15.23 7.48 -2.11
N SER A 59 -15.62 7.93 -0.93
CA SER A 59 -14.89 8.99 -0.24
C SER A 59 -13.48 8.52 0.14
N LYS A 60 -12.53 9.44 0.17
CA LYS A 60 -11.15 9.13 0.59
C LYS A 60 -11.11 8.60 2.03
N GLU A 61 -11.99 9.11 2.90
CA GLU A 61 -12.12 8.65 4.28
C GLU A 61 -12.58 7.18 4.34
N ASP A 62 -13.59 6.79 3.56
CA ASP A 62 -14.05 5.40 3.51
C ASP A 62 -12.99 4.46 2.94
N GLN A 63 -12.22 4.91 1.94
CA GLN A 63 -11.08 4.15 1.39
C GLN A 63 -10.02 3.90 2.48
N ILE A 64 -9.63 4.94 3.21
CA ILE A 64 -8.63 4.86 4.29
C ILE A 64 -9.13 3.97 5.43
N ASN A 65 -10.38 4.15 5.87
CA ASN A 65 -10.97 3.36 6.96
C ASN A 65 -11.02 1.87 6.59
N THR A 66 -11.42 1.55 5.36
CA THR A 66 -11.49 0.17 4.90
C THR A 66 -10.10 -0.47 4.82
N MET A 67 -9.12 0.23 4.27
CA MET A 67 -7.73 -0.27 4.23
C MET A 67 -7.13 -0.42 5.64
N SER A 68 -7.41 0.53 6.54
CA SER A 68 -6.97 0.45 7.93
C SER A 68 -7.53 -0.79 8.64
N GLU A 69 -8.84 -1.04 8.52
CA GLU A 69 -9.47 -2.21 9.12
C GLU A 69 -8.95 -3.51 8.49
N LEU A 70 -8.80 -3.54 7.16
CA LEU A 70 -8.30 -4.71 6.45
C LEU A 70 -6.90 -5.11 6.91
N THR A 71 -5.97 -4.14 6.91
CA THR A 71 -4.57 -4.37 7.28
C THR A 71 -4.41 -4.73 8.76
N GLU A 72 -5.23 -4.15 9.64
CA GLU A 72 -5.35 -4.56 11.05
C GLU A 72 -5.76 -6.02 11.19
N ARG A 73 -6.83 -6.42 10.48
CA ARG A 73 -7.38 -7.78 10.57
C ARG A 73 -6.45 -8.85 10.03
N THR A 74 -5.58 -8.49 9.09
CA THR A 74 -4.54 -9.39 8.57
C THR A 74 -3.28 -9.44 9.43
N GLY A 75 -3.20 -8.63 10.50
CA GLY A 75 -2.07 -8.61 11.42
C GLY A 75 -0.79 -8.01 10.83
N MET A 76 -0.91 -7.08 9.87
CA MET A 76 0.24 -6.42 9.26
C MET A 76 1.00 -5.54 10.25
N ASP A 77 2.29 -5.35 10.00
CA ASP A 77 3.15 -4.49 10.80
C ASP A 77 2.67 -3.03 10.77
N VAL A 78 2.93 -2.31 11.85
CA VAL A 78 2.54 -0.89 11.99
C VAL A 78 3.19 -0.03 10.91
N LEU A 79 4.41 -0.34 10.47
CA LEU A 79 5.03 0.37 9.34
C LEU A 79 4.23 0.20 8.05
N SER A 80 3.87 -1.03 7.71
CA SER A 80 3.08 -1.35 6.51
C SER A 80 1.72 -0.69 6.56
N ARG A 81 1.06 -0.70 7.72
CA ARG A 81 -0.24 -0.07 7.96
C ARG A 81 -0.23 1.45 7.84
N ASN A 82 0.85 2.10 8.27
CA ASN A 82 0.99 3.56 8.16
C ASN A 82 1.34 4.00 6.74
N PHE A 83 1.81 3.08 5.89
CA PHE A 83 2.23 3.37 4.53
C PHE A 83 1.06 3.39 3.53
N VAL A 84 0.03 2.56 3.74
CA VAL A 84 -1.15 2.42 2.87
C VAL A 84 -2.34 3.26 3.35
#